data_AF-W8YNY2-F1
#
_entry.id   AF-W8YNY2-F1
#
_cell.length_a   1.000
_cell.length_b   1.000
_cell.length_c   1.000
_cell.angle_alpha   90.00
_cell.angle_beta   90.00
_cell.angle_gamma   90.00
#
_symmetry.space_group_name_H-M   'P 1'
#
loop_
_entity.id
_entity.type
_entity.pdbx_description
1 polymer ?
#
loop_
_entity_poly.entity_id
_entity_poly.type
_entity_poly.pdbx_seq_one_letter_code
_entity_poly.pdbx_strand_id
1 'polypeptide(L)'
;MKQLRKWLGLVLASVISLSMAGLGNPGHAHAASERELAAYWAPEFYQDVNDTYGYRADYVTNFNYDGDWAGNNNWENIDRFPLKSYIYYSVVETESHYFIGYYDYHARDDGPLSLDKHENDLEGLMVVVRKDGSAYGSFQLMETVAHNQMYQYSNLPLTSGSDNLDGGVLFNGSHAKVFIQSNGQSPIGGHGNHAYDGTGAPGGDGIVYYYGARADVVTDASGSYTKRYSYDLLSFDDFWNRRYDIGDGRTFGSWGKLDGDNYQPDSAAMPWVWDDLDDGPTFAGDFPLIWWIRI
;
A
#
# COMPACT_ATOMS: atom_id res chain seq x y z
N MET A 1 -88.32 -5.87 -49.74
CA MET A 1 -87.43 -7.03 -49.96
C MET A 1 -86.22 -6.57 -50.75
N LYS A 2 -85.01 -6.74 -50.15
CA LYS A 2 -83.65 -6.80 -50.71
C LYS A 2 -83.22 -5.78 -51.79
N GLN A 3 -82.07 -5.13 -51.78
CA GLN A 3 -80.99 -4.77 -50.84
C GLN A 3 -79.98 -4.04 -51.76
N LEU A 4 -79.62 -2.81 -51.43
CA LEU A 4 -78.69 -1.97 -52.20
C LEU A 4 -77.24 -2.24 -51.74
N ARG A 5 -76.33 -2.34 -52.72
CA ARG A 5 -74.89 -2.66 -52.58
C ARG A 5 -74.19 -1.73 -51.59
N LYS A 6 -73.48 -2.30 -50.61
CA LYS A 6 -72.52 -1.58 -49.75
C LYS A 6 -71.11 -1.74 -50.32
N TRP A 7 -70.47 -0.61 -50.57
CA TRP A 7 -69.04 -0.48 -50.85
C TRP A 7 -68.25 -0.67 -49.54
N LEU A 8 -67.24 -1.54 -49.54
CA LEU A 8 -66.21 -1.57 -48.49
C LEU A 8 -65.08 -0.64 -48.92
N GLY A 9 -64.95 0.50 -48.24
CA GLY A 9 -63.72 1.28 -48.21
C GLY A 9 -62.82 0.73 -47.10
N LEU A 10 -61.64 0.24 -47.47
CA LEU A 10 -60.61 -0.21 -46.54
C LEU A 10 -59.86 1.03 -46.02
N VAL A 11 -59.99 1.34 -44.73
CA VAL A 11 -59.18 2.38 -44.06
C VAL A 11 -57.88 1.72 -43.61
N LEU A 12 -56.77 2.08 -44.24
CA LEU A 12 -55.42 1.71 -43.81
C LEU A 12 -55.02 2.65 -42.66
N ALA A 13 -54.96 2.13 -41.43
CA ALA A 13 -54.38 2.83 -40.30
C ALA A 13 -52.86 2.63 -40.34
N SER A 14 -52.12 3.66 -40.77
CA SER A 14 -50.67 3.70 -40.74
C SER A 14 -50.19 3.90 -39.29
N VAL A 15 -49.71 2.83 -38.65
CA VAL A 15 -48.99 2.93 -37.38
C VAL A 15 -47.57 3.39 -37.68
N ILE A 16 -47.26 4.64 -37.32
CA ILE A 16 -45.88 5.15 -37.31
C ILE A 16 -45.20 4.60 -36.06
N SER A 17 -44.43 3.54 -36.22
CA SER A 17 -43.52 3.05 -35.19
C SER A 17 -42.32 3.98 -35.13
N LEU A 18 -42.29 4.89 -34.15
CA LEU A 18 -41.10 5.66 -33.81
C LEU A 18 -40.08 4.67 -33.21
N SER A 19 -39.13 4.21 -34.02
CA SER A 19 -37.94 3.52 -33.53
C SER A 19 -37.07 4.54 -32.80
N MET A 20 -37.22 4.62 -31.48
CA MET A 20 -36.21 5.19 -30.60
C MET A 20 -34.93 4.36 -30.80
N ALA A 21 -34.03 4.85 -31.65
CA ALA A 21 -32.65 4.39 -31.65
C ALA A 21 -32.14 4.62 -30.22
N GLY A 22 -31.84 3.52 -29.51
CA GLY A 22 -31.27 3.57 -28.18
C GLY A 22 -29.98 4.38 -28.24
N LEU A 23 -30.06 5.62 -27.76
CA LEU A 23 -28.91 6.30 -27.19
C LEU A 23 -28.45 5.39 -26.06
N GLY A 24 -27.39 4.64 -26.33
CA GLY A 24 -26.70 3.86 -25.31
C GLY A 24 -26.46 4.79 -24.14
N ASN A 25 -27.03 4.42 -23.00
CA ASN A 25 -26.75 5.05 -21.73
C ASN A 25 -25.21 5.18 -21.67
N PRO A 26 -24.61 6.39 -21.55
CA PRO A 26 -23.18 6.47 -21.29
C PRO A 26 -22.99 5.65 -20.01
N GLY A 27 -22.33 4.49 -20.15
CA GLY A 27 -22.09 3.60 -19.04
C GLY A 27 -21.53 4.46 -17.93
N HIS A 28 -22.26 4.56 -16.83
CA HIS A 28 -21.73 5.26 -15.66
C HIS A 28 -20.44 4.51 -15.36
N ALA A 29 -19.30 5.19 -15.50
CA ALA A 29 -18.03 4.63 -15.09
C ALA A 29 -18.23 4.19 -13.64
N HIS A 30 -18.21 2.88 -13.40
CA HIS A 30 -18.31 2.35 -12.06
C HIS A 30 -17.10 2.89 -11.30
N ALA A 31 -17.32 3.53 -10.15
CA ALA A 31 -16.21 3.92 -9.30
C ALA A 31 -15.39 2.67 -8.98
N ALA A 32 -14.06 2.74 -9.13
CA ALA A 32 -13.20 1.62 -8.78
C ALA A 32 -13.44 1.24 -7.31
N SER A 33 -13.50 -0.06 -7.01
CA SER A 33 -13.44 -0.51 -5.62
C SER A 33 -12.10 -0.10 -4.99
N GLU A 34 -12.04 -0.03 -3.66
CA GLU A 34 -10.80 0.30 -2.94
C GLU A 34 -9.63 -0.59 -3.37
N ARG A 35 -9.87 -1.90 -3.55
CA ARG A 35 -8.85 -2.83 -4.03
C ARG A 35 -8.44 -2.57 -5.49
N GLU A 36 -9.36 -2.19 -6.37
CA GLU A 36 -9.02 -1.83 -7.76
C GLU A 36 -8.22 -0.53 -7.83
N LEU A 37 -8.56 0.45 -6.98
CA LEU A 37 -7.82 1.70 -6.86
C LEU A 37 -6.40 1.45 -6.32
N ALA A 38 -6.28 0.66 -5.25
CA ALA A 38 -4.98 0.27 -4.68
C ALA A 38 -4.16 -0.56 -5.68
N ALA A 39 -4.79 -1.50 -6.40
CA ALA A 39 -4.10 -2.26 -7.45
C ALA A 39 -3.56 -1.37 -8.58
N TYR A 40 -4.30 -0.33 -8.99
CA TYR A 40 -3.89 0.58 -10.05
C TYR A 40 -2.69 1.44 -9.64
N TRP A 41 -2.68 1.94 -8.40
CA TRP A 41 -1.61 2.80 -7.87
C TRP A 41 -0.51 2.04 -7.11
N ALA A 42 -0.57 0.70 -7.10
CA ALA A 42 0.33 -0.15 -6.32
C ALA A 42 1.81 0.11 -6.69
N PRO A 43 2.75 0.29 -5.75
CA PRO A 43 4.13 0.62 -6.09
C PRO A 43 4.92 -0.54 -6.73
N GLU A 44 5.99 -0.20 -7.47
CA GLU A 44 7.12 -1.12 -7.66
C GLU A 44 8.16 -0.84 -6.57
N PHE A 45 8.44 -1.82 -5.72
CA PHE A 45 9.46 -1.67 -4.68
C PHE A 45 10.79 -2.22 -5.17
N TYR A 46 11.83 -1.40 -5.10
CA TYR A 46 13.23 -1.71 -5.37
C TYR A 46 13.88 -1.87 -4.01
N GLN A 47 13.90 -3.09 -3.50
CA GLN A 47 14.39 -3.37 -2.16
C GLN A 47 15.86 -3.77 -2.20
N ASP A 48 16.67 -3.08 -1.40
CA ASP A 48 18.01 -3.56 -1.03
C ASP A 48 17.92 -4.77 -0.11
N VAL A 49 18.90 -5.66 -0.14
CA VAL A 49 18.96 -6.79 0.79
C VAL A 49 20.36 -6.94 1.37
N ASN A 50 20.49 -7.45 2.59
CA ASN A 50 21.76 -7.53 3.30
C ASN A 50 22.04 -8.93 3.86
N ASP A 51 23.03 -9.63 3.30
CA ASP A 51 23.44 -10.96 3.78
C ASP A 51 23.99 -10.92 5.22
N THR A 52 24.52 -9.76 5.65
CA THR A 52 25.11 -9.61 6.99
C THR A 52 24.11 -9.89 8.11
N TYR A 53 22.85 -9.48 7.91
CA TYR A 53 21.75 -9.70 8.86
C TYR A 53 20.77 -10.79 8.38
N GLY A 54 21.15 -11.48 7.30
CA GLY A 54 20.42 -12.57 6.69
C GLY A 54 19.30 -12.07 5.78
N TYR A 55 19.42 -12.33 4.48
CA TYR A 55 18.48 -11.85 3.47
C TYR A 55 17.00 -12.07 3.78
N ARG A 56 16.65 -13.16 4.47
CA ARG A 56 15.26 -13.46 4.81
C ARG A 56 14.65 -12.43 5.75
N ALA A 57 15.45 -11.80 6.61
CA ALA A 57 15.02 -10.74 7.51
C ALA A 57 14.51 -9.52 6.75
N ASP A 58 15.11 -9.21 5.59
CA ASP A 58 14.67 -8.11 4.72
C ASP A 58 13.42 -8.45 3.90
N TYR A 59 12.99 -9.70 3.79
CA TYR A 59 11.92 -10.02 2.83
C TYR A 59 10.56 -9.53 3.32
N VAL A 60 9.93 -8.67 2.51
CA VAL A 60 8.53 -8.30 2.67
C VAL A 60 7.63 -9.53 2.70
N THR A 61 6.76 -9.60 3.71
CA THR A 61 5.80 -10.70 3.93
C THR A 61 4.51 -10.21 4.59
N ASN A 62 3.55 -11.10 4.81
CA ASN A 62 2.40 -10.83 5.69
C ASN A 62 2.73 -11.17 7.16
N PHE A 63 2.16 -10.47 8.12
CA PHE A 63 2.36 -10.68 9.57
C PHE A 63 2.09 -12.12 10.02
N ASN A 64 0.94 -12.67 9.63
CA ASN A 64 0.53 -14.02 9.99
C ASN A 64 1.09 -15.10 9.05
N TYR A 65 2.35 -14.97 8.59
CA TYR A 65 2.94 -15.88 7.59
C TYR A 65 3.10 -17.31 8.11
N ASP A 66 3.17 -17.48 9.43
CA ASP A 66 3.21 -18.76 10.14
C ASP A 66 1.82 -19.34 10.45
N GLY A 67 0.76 -18.57 10.19
CA GLY A 67 -0.63 -18.97 10.32
C GLY A 67 -1.32 -18.53 11.61
N ASP A 68 -0.66 -17.74 12.48
CA ASP A 68 -1.28 -17.18 13.67
C ASP A 68 -1.12 -15.65 13.75
N TRP A 69 -1.54 -15.03 14.85
CA TRP A 69 -1.49 -13.58 15.05
C TRP A 69 -0.74 -13.24 16.34
N ALA A 70 0.18 -14.10 16.78
CA ALA A 70 1.10 -13.78 17.87
C ALA A 70 2.24 -12.92 17.29
N GLY A 71 2.43 -11.71 17.82
CA GLY A 71 3.50 -10.83 17.35
C GLY A 71 4.88 -11.25 17.85
N ASN A 72 4.94 -11.95 18.99
CA ASN A 72 6.16 -12.31 19.71
C ASN A 72 6.78 -13.68 19.34
N ASN A 73 6.55 -14.16 18.12
CA ASN A 73 7.16 -15.39 17.61
C ASN A 73 7.62 -15.30 16.14
N ASN A 74 7.47 -14.12 15.52
CA ASN A 74 7.80 -13.85 14.14
C ASN A 74 9.30 -13.79 13.92
N TRP A 75 10.09 -13.44 14.93
CA TRP A 75 11.54 -13.53 14.81
C TRP A 75 11.93 -14.98 14.60
N GLU A 76 11.52 -15.92 15.45
CA GLU A 76 11.90 -17.33 15.41
C GLU A 76 11.31 -18.09 14.21
N ASN A 77 10.14 -17.67 13.73
CA ASN A 77 9.41 -18.39 12.70
C ASN A 77 9.89 -18.09 11.27
N ILE A 78 10.75 -17.07 11.09
CA ILE A 78 11.18 -16.63 9.77
C ILE A 78 11.80 -17.74 8.92
N ASP A 79 12.53 -18.70 9.51
CA ASP A 79 13.17 -19.81 8.79
C ASP A 79 12.32 -21.08 8.69
N ARG A 80 11.14 -21.07 9.31
CA ARG A 80 10.26 -22.24 9.44
C ARG A 80 9.10 -22.21 8.45
N PHE A 81 8.80 -21.05 7.87
CA PHE A 81 7.64 -20.82 7.03
C PHE A 81 8.01 -20.07 5.72
N PRO A 82 7.20 -20.23 4.67
CA PRO A 82 7.38 -19.45 3.44
C PRO A 82 6.97 -17.99 3.66
N LEU A 83 7.87 -17.06 3.33
CA LEU A 83 7.60 -15.62 3.36
C LEU A 83 6.99 -15.20 2.03
N LYS A 84 5.66 -15.16 1.98
CA LYS A 84 4.93 -14.76 0.78
C LYS A 84 4.83 -13.25 0.74
N SER A 85 5.22 -12.66 -0.38
CA SER A 85 5.26 -11.22 -0.53
C SER A 85 3.86 -10.62 -0.63
N TYR A 86 3.46 -9.95 0.44
CA TYR A 86 2.22 -9.21 0.55
C TYR A 86 2.53 -7.78 0.96
N ILE A 87 1.78 -6.85 0.41
CA ILE A 87 1.76 -5.45 0.85
C ILE A 87 0.39 -5.19 1.43
N TYR A 88 0.33 -4.64 2.63
CA TYR A 88 -0.95 -4.21 3.16
C TYR A 88 -1.34 -2.86 2.56
N TYR A 89 -2.62 -2.63 2.31
CA TYR A 89 -3.11 -1.36 1.79
C TYR A 89 -4.28 -0.81 2.60
N SER A 90 -4.39 0.52 2.64
CA SER A 90 -5.58 1.23 3.08
C SER A 90 -6.01 2.25 2.04
N VAL A 91 -7.30 2.55 1.97
CA VAL A 91 -7.83 3.65 1.15
C VAL A 91 -8.70 4.52 2.03
N VAL A 92 -8.38 5.81 2.10
CA VAL A 92 -9.23 6.85 2.68
C VAL A 92 -9.54 7.86 1.59
N GLU A 93 -10.75 8.43 1.59
CA GLU A 93 -11.14 9.40 0.56
C GLU A 93 -11.84 10.62 1.13
N THR A 94 -11.67 11.75 0.44
CA THR A 94 -12.47 12.97 0.60
C THR A 94 -13.34 13.17 -0.63
N GLU A 95 -14.08 14.28 -0.71
CA GLU A 95 -14.80 14.64 -1.94
C GLU A 95 -13.87 14.80 -3.16
N SER A 96 -12.58 15.12 -2.94
CA SER A 96 -11.66 15.52 -4.02
C SER A 96 -10.41 14.66 -4.18
N HIS A 97 -10.05 13.85 -3.18
CA HIS A 97 -8.81 13.06 -3.19
C HIS A 97 -9.02 11.65 -2.65
N TYR A 98 -8.19 10.73 -3.11
CA TYR A 98 -7.89 9.46 -2.48
C TYR A 98 -6.52 9.54 -1.79
N PHE A 99 -6.41 8.89 -0.64
CA PHE A 99 -5.19 8.68 0.13
C PHE A 99 -5.01 7.17 0.24
N ILE A 100 -3.99 6.64 -0.43
CA ILE A 100 -3.80 5.20 -0.55
C ILE A 100 -2.50 4.84 0.18
N GLY A 101 -2.62 4.19 1.32
CA GLY A 101 -1.48 3.69 2.08
C GLY A 101 -1.02 2.33 1.56
N TYR A 102 0.28 2.11 1.54
CA TYR A 102 0.92 0.82 1.29
C TYR A 102 1.95 0.57 2.38
N TYR A 103 1.87 -0.60 3.02
CA TYR A 103 2.67 -0.94 4.18
C TYR A 103 3.38 -2.27 3.95
N ASP A 104 4.71 -2.23 3.97
CA ASP A 104 5.57 -3.39 3.87
C ASP A 104 5.96 -3.87 5.26
N TYR A 105 5.63 -5.13 5.54
CA TYR A 105 5.93 -5.77 6.81
C TYR A 105 7.14 -6.68 6.67
N HIS A 106 8.06 -6.56 7.63
CA HIS A 106 9.23 -7.43 7.78
C HIS A 106 9.13 -8.16 9.13
N ALA A 107 9.58 -9.41 9.19
CA ALA A 107 9.49 -10.19 10.42
C ALA A 107 10.51 -9.75 11.49
N ARG A 108 11.55 -9.02 11.09
CA ARG A 108 12.66 -8.56 11.93
C ARG A 108 13.19 -7.23 11.41
N ASP A 109 13.43 -6.28 12.30
CA ASP A 109 14.40 -5.21 12.11
C ASP A 109 15.71 -5.63 12.82
N ASP A 110 16.81 -5.68 12.08
CA ASP A 110 18.14 -6.00 12.59
C ASP A 110 19.17 -4.97 12.09
N GLY A 111 20.25 -4.82 12.86
CA GLY A 111 21.24 -3.80 12.57
C GLY A 111 22.47 -3.86 13.46
N PRO A 112 23.43 -2.93 13.25
CA PRO A 112 24.68 -2.93 14.00
C PRO A 112 24.49 -2.51 15.46
N LEU A 113 23.43 -1.77 15.79
CA LEU A 113 23.16 -1.26 17.13
C LEU A 113 22.02 -2.03 17.81
N SER A 114 22.22 -2.45 19.05
CA SER A 114 21.20 -3.20 19.81
C SER A 114 19.92 -2.41 20.14
N LEU A 115 19.95 -1.09 19.95
CA LEU A 115 18.78 -0.24 20.15
C LEU A 115 17.83 -0.27 18.95
N ASP A 116 18.33 -0.65 17.78
CA ASP A 116 17.57 -0.65 16.53
C ASP A 116 16.95 -2.02 16.26
N LYS A 117 17.52 -3.08 16.85
CA LYS A 117 17.03 -4.45 16.67
C LYS A 117 15.68 -4.65 17.36
N HIS A 118 14.69 -5.13 16.63
CA HIS A 118 13.44 -5.57 17.21
C HIS A 118 12.68 -6.57 16.33
N GLU A 119 11.86 -7.36 16.99
CA GLU A 119 10.89 -8.21 16.33
C GLU A 119 9.79 -7.40 15.65
N ASN A 120 9.41 -7.87 14.47
CA ASN A 120 8.52 -7.19 13.55
C ASN A 120 9.09 -5.87 13.06
N ASP A 121 8.64 -5.47 11.89
CA ASP A 121 8.81 -4.11 11.41
C ASP A 121 7.69 -3.79 10.43
N LEU A 122 7.26 -2.55 10.41
CA LEU A 122 6.27 -2.08 9.46
C LEU A 122 6.71 -0.70 9.01
N GLU A 123 6.98 -0.59 7.72
CA GLU A 123 7.27 0.67 7.06
C GLU A 123 6.20 0.93 6.00
N GLY A 124 6.27 2.07 5.32
CA GLY A 124 5.26 2.33 4.30
C GLY A 124 5.40 3.61 3.51
N LEU A 125 4.41 3.80 2.64
CA LEU A 125 4.20 5.01 1.88
C LEU A 125 2.70 5.33 1.74
N MET A 126 2.38 6.58 1.44
CA MET A 126 1.07 7.04 1.03
C MET A 126 1.16 7.65 -0.36
N VAL A 127 0.21 7.29 -1.23
CA VAL A 127 -0.01 7.96 -2.51
C VAL A 127 -1.28 8.81 -2.42
N VAL A 128 -1.13 10.11 -2.69
CA VAL A 128 -2.23 11.07 -2.77
C VAL A 128 -2.64 11.26 -4.22
N VAL A 129 -3.91 11.02 -4.50
CA VAL A 129 -4.48 11.03 -5.85
C VAL A 129 -5.68 11.97 -5.91
N ARG A 130 -5.65 12.94 -6.82
CA ARG A 130 -6.79 13.84 -7.06
C ARG A 130 -7.83 13.16 -7.93
N LYS A 131 -9.09 13.23 -7.53
CA LYS A 131 -10.24 12.81 -8.35
C LYS A 131 -10.42 13.82 -9.49
N ASP A 132 -10.36 13.35 -10.72
CA ASP A 132 -10.44 14.17 -11.93
C ASP A 132 -11.59 13.75 -12.87
N GLY A 133 -12.43 12.83 -12.41
CA GLY A 133 -13.53 12.24 -13.19
C GLY A 133 -13.16 10.97 -13.96
N SER A 134 -11.87 10.58 -13.97
CA SER A 134 -11.46 9.25 -14.42
C SER A 134 -11.69 8.19 -13.32
N ALA A 135 -11.57 6.90 -13.70
CA ALA A 135 -11.76 5.79 -12.77
C ALA A 135 -10.72 5.74 -11.64
N TYR A 136 -9.52 6.29 -11.87
CA TYR A 136 -8.38 6.16 -10.96
C TYR A 136 -7.78 7.49 -10.52
N GLY A 137 -8.26 8.62 -11.03
CA GLY A 137 -7.74 9.94 -10.69
C GLY A 137 -6.34 10.21 -11.25
N SER A 138 -5.71 11.26 -10.72
CA SER A 138 -4.37 11.73 -11.10
C SER A 138 -3.47 11.87 -9.87
N PHE A 139 -2.27 11.30 -9.92
CA PHE A 139 -1.23 11.44 -8.89
C PHE A 139 -0.99 12.92 -8.52
N GLN A 140 -0.80 13.19 -7.23
CA GLN A 140 -0.43 14.51 -6.72
C GLN A 140 0.88 14.46 -5.93
N LEU A 141 0.98 13.56 -4.97
CA LEU A 141 2.07 13.48 -4.01
C LEU A 141 2.24 12.04 -3.54
N MET A 142 3.48 11.68 -3.17
CA MET A 142 3.81 10.47 -2.45
C MET A 142 4.53 10.88 -1.18
N GLU A 143 4.16 10.28 -0.05
CA GLU A 143 4.85 10.45 1.23
C GLU A 143 5.38 9.09 1.67
N THR A 144 6.63 9.01 2.11
CA THR A 144 7.23 7.76 2.61
C THR A 144 7.70 7.94 4.04
N VAL A 145 7.79 6.84 4.78
CA VAL A 145 8.34 6.83 6.14
C VAL A 145 9.70 6.14 6.13
N ALA A 146 10.68 6.73 6.81
CA ALA A 146 11.92 6.06 7.17
C ALA A 146 12.42 6.61 8.51
N HIS A 147 12.73 5.73 9.46
CA HIS A 147 13.35 6.09 10.74
C HIS A 147 12.57 7.14 11.56
N ASN A 148 11.24 7.07 11.55
CA ASN A 148 10.32 8.05 12.16
C ASN A 148 10.37 9.46 11.55
N GLN A 149 10.80 9.57 10.29
CA GLN A 149 10.71 10.80 9.51
C GLN A 149 9.86 10.56 8.28
N MET A 150 9.09 11.58 7.88
CA MET A 150 8.31 11.56 6.65
C MET A 150 9.05 12.28 5.54
N TYR A 151 8.93 11.78 4.31
CA TYR A 151 9.56 12.35 3.13
C TYR A 151 8.53 12.53 2.02
N GLN A 152 8.48 13.73 1.42
CA GLN A 152 7.44 14.15 0.49
C GLN A 152 7.98 14.29 -0.92
N TYR A 153 7.34 13.62 -1.87
CA TYR A 153 7.76 13.59 -3.27
C TYR A 153 6.62 13.98 -4.21
N SER A 154 6.92 14.81 -5.21
CA SER A 154 5.97 15.19 -6.25
C SER A 154 6.65 15.53 -7.57
N ASN A 155 5.94 15.23 -8.67
CA ASN A 155 6.32 15.69 -10.02
C ASN A 155 5.53 16.93 -10.46
N LEU A 156 4.69 17.48 -9.59
CA LEU A 156 3.95 18.72 -9.82
C LEU A 156 4.71 19.91 -9.24
N PRO A 157 4.48 21.14 -9.74
CA PRO A 157 5.05 22.35 -9.17
C PRO A 157 4.32 22.75 -7.89
N LEU A 158 4.39 21.89 -6.86
CA LEU A 158 3.88 22.19 -5.52
C LEU A 158 4.86 23.10 -4.78
N THR A 159 4.35 23.95 -3.90
CA THR A 159 5.17 24.83 -3.05
C THR A 159 5.36 24.17 -1.68
N SER A 160 6.58 24.18 -1.16
CA SER A 160 6.88 23.80 0.22
C SER A 160 6.03 24.61 1.21
N GLY A 161 5.62 23.96 2.30
CA GLY A 161 4.73 24.50 3.33
C GLY A 161 5.37 24.44 4.70
N SER A 162 4.72 23.73 5.63
CA SER A 162 5.31 23.34 6.93
C SER A 162 6.53 22.43 6.77
N ASP A 163 6.63 21.73 5.65
CA ASP A 163 7.70 20.82 5.29
C ASP A 163 8.14 20.99 3.81
N ASN A 164 9.26 20.38 3.42
CA ASN A 164 9.88 20.45 2.10
C ASN A 164 9.57 19.25 1.20
N LEU A 165 9.64 19.48 -0.13
CA LEU A 165 9.63 18.39 -1.09
C LEU A 165 11.04 17.83 -1.25
N ASP A 166 11.21 16.55 -0.95
CA ASP A 166 12.47 15.81 -1.01
C ASP A 166 12.87 15.41 -2.43
N GLY A 167 11.91 15.40 -3.37
CA GLY A 167 12.22 15.16 -4.77
C GLY A 167 11.03 14.78 -5.65
N GLY A 168 11.35 14.21 -6.81
CA GLY A 168 10.39 13.66 -7.75
C GLY A 168 10.19 12.15 -7.57
N VAL A 169 9.23 11.61 -8.30
CA VAL A 169 8.88 10.18 -8.27
C VAL A 169 9.09 9.58 -9.66
N LEU A 170 9.84 8.48 -9.72
CA LEU A 170 9.93 7.65 -10.94
C LEU A 170 8.73 6.71 -11.02
N PHE A 171 8.25 6.44 -12.23
CA PHE A 171 7.08 5.58 -12.46
C PHE A 171 7.37 4.45 -13.46
N ASN A 172 6.69 3.32 -13.28
CA ASN A 172 6.38 2.36 -14.33
C ASN A 172 4.87 2.36 -14.58
N GLY A 173 4.39 3.06 -15.61
CA GLY A 173 2.95 3.28 -15.77
C GLY A 173 2.37 4.12 -14.62
N SER A 174 1.38 3.58 -13.90
CA SER A 174 0.80 4.18 -12.68
C SER A 174 1.54 3.79 -11.40
N HIS A 175 2.51 2.89 -11.47
CA HIS A 175 3.22 2.34 -10.32
C HIS A 175 4.41 3.22 -9.96
N ALA A 176 4.33 3.93 -8.83
CA ALA A 176 5.46 4.67 -8.28
C ALA A 176 6.60 3.69 -7.95
N LYS A 177 7.84 4.10 -8.21
CA LYS A 177 9.03 3.32 -7.85
C LYS A 177 9.53 3.78 -6.49
N VAL A 178 9.56 2.85 -5.54
CA VAL A 178 9.91 3.09 -4.14
C VAL A 178 11.15 2.27 -3.83
N PHE A 179 12.08 2.84 -3.07
CA PHE A 179 13.23 2.14 -2.53
C PHE A 179 12.92 1.69 -1.10
N ILE A 180 13.21 0.43 -0.77
CA ILE A 180 13.18 -0.10 0.60
C ILE A 180 14.62 -0.32 1.04
N GLN A 181 15.03 0.32 2.13
CA GLN A 181 16.33 0.14 2.78
C GLN A 181 16.44 -1.26 3.39
N SER A 182 17.63 -1.87 3.34
CA SER A 182 17.91 -3.13 4.01
C SER A 182 18.30 -2.93 5.47
N ASN A 183 18.21 -4.01 6.25
CA ASN A 183 18.73 -4.06 7.62
C ASN A 183 20.18 -3.59 7.71
N GLY A 184 20.45 -2.71 8.68
CA GLY A 184 21.76 -2.16 8.97
C GLY A 184 22.41 -1.32 7.87
N GLN A 185 21.63 -0.85 6.88
CA GLN A 185 22.09 0.12 5.89
C GLN A 185 22.24 1.53 6.50
N SER A 186 21.37 1.90 7.44
CA SER A 186 21.49 3.13 8.22
C SER A 186 22.43 2.93 9.43
N PRO A 187 23.25 3.94 9.82
CA PRO A 187 23.99 3.90 11.07
C PRO A 187 23.09 3.85 12.32
N ILE A 188 21.83 4.25 12.15
CA ILE A 188 20.76 4.28 13.16
C ILE A 188 19.47 3.81 12.47
N GLY A 189 19.06 2.57 12.71
CA GLY A 189 17.80 1.99 12.22
C GLY A 189 17.93 0.92 11.15
N GLY A 190 16.82 0.20 10.91
CA GLY A 190 16.68 -0.85 9.90
C GLY A 190 16.01 -0.37 8.62
N HIS A 191 14.82 -0.87 8.33
CA HIS A 191 14.13 -0.58 7.08
C HIS A 191 13.68 0.87 6.99
N GLY A 192 13.27 1.27 5.80
CA GLY A 192 12.79 2.61 5.55
C GLY A 192 12.53 2.83 4.07
N ASN A 193 11.51 3.61 3.77
CA ASN A 193 11.04 3.84 2.43
C ASN A 193 11.42 5.22 1.91
N HIS A 194 11.86 5.26 0.66
CA HIS A 194 12.14 6.50 -0.07
C HIS A 194 11.65 6.40 -1.51
N ALA A 195 11.57 7.52 -2.23
CA ALA A 195 11.44 7.47 -3.69
C ALA A 195 12.69 6.81 -4.30
N TYR A 196 12.50 5.81 -5.18
CA TYR A 196 13.61 5.19 -5.88
C TYR A 196 14.24 6.17 -6.88
N ASP A 197 15.55 6.34 -6.81
CA ASP A 197 16.31 7.34 -7.56
C ASP A 197 16.88 6.83 -8.90
N GLY A 198 16.71 5.54 -9.20
CA GLY A 198 17.24 4.90 -10.41
C GLY A 198 18.65 4.32 -10.27
N THR A 199 19.26 4.37 -9.08
CA THR A 199 20.58 3.79 -8.83
C THR A 199 20.53 2.28 -8.64
N GLY A 200 21.69 1.62 -8.68
CA GLY A 200 21.77 0.19 -8.37
C GLY A 200 21.66 -0.05 -6.87
N ALA A 201 21.17 -1.24 -6.50
CA ALA A 201 21.11 -1.71 -5.11
C ALA A 201 22.45 -1.46 -4.39
N PRO A 202 22.43 -0.79 -3.22
CA PRO A 202 23.55 -0.78 -2.28
C PRO A 202 24.11 -2.20 -2.08
N GLY A 203 25.42 -2.34 -1.87
CA GLY A 203 26.03 -3.69 -1.77
C GLY A 203 26.08 -4.52 -3.05
N GLY A 204 25.21 -4.24 -4.04
CA GLY A 204 25.11 -4.93 -5.32
C GLY A 204 24.05 -6.04 -5.36
N ASP A 205 23.24 -6.17 -4.31
CA ASP A 205 22.23 -7.19 -4.09
C ASP A 205 20.88 -6.57 -3.74
N GLY A 206 19.88 -6.77 -4.61
CA GLY A 206 18.57 -6.20 -4.42
C GLY A 206 17.55 -6.82 -5.35
N ILE A 207 16.30 -6.79 -4.93
CA ILE A 207 15.17 -7.40 -5.62
C ILE A 207 14.11 -6.35 -5.96
N VAL A 208 13.27 -6.67 -6.93
CA VAL A 208 12.12 -5.81 -7.26
C VAL A 208 10.83 -6.54 -6.98
N TYR A 209 9.98 -5.96 -6.14
CA TYR A 209 8.59 -6.38 -5.97
C TYR A 209 7.69 -5.58 -6.91
N TYR A 210 6.78 -6.26 -7.60
CA TYR A 210 5.76 -5.64 -8.45
C TYR A 210 4.38 -6.22 -8.16
N TYR A 211 3.34 -5.40 -8.28
CA TYR A 211 1.98 -5.90 -8.11
C TYR A 211 1.62 -6.83 -9.28
N GLY A 212 1.37 -8.10 -8.99
CA GLY A 212 0.96 -9.09 -9.98
C GLY A 212 -0.26 -9.92 -9.58
N ALA A 213 -0.98 -9.50 -8.52
CA ALA A 213 -2.14 -10.21 -7.94
C ALA A 213 -1.82 -11.66 -7.56
N ARG A 214 -0.56 -11.91 -7.16
CA ARG A 214 -0.04 -13.19 -6.69
C ARG A 214 1.11 -12.91 -5.72
N ALA A 215 1.10 -13.53 -4.55
CA ALA A 215 2.21 -13.44 -3.62
C ALA A 215 3.25 -14.53 -3.91
N ASP A 216 4.41 -14.14 -4.45
CA ASP A 216 5.56 -15.01 -4.64
C ASP A 216 6.35 -15.18 -3.34
N VAL A 217 7.21 -16.19 -3.30
CA VAL A 217 8.24 -16.34 -2.26
C VAL A 217 9.58 -16.01 -2.90
N VAL A 218 10.37 -15.15 -2.27
CA VAL A 218 11.72 -14.83 -2.74
C VAL A 218 12.60 -16.09 -2.64
N THR A 219 13.30 -16.42 -3.71
CA THR A 219 14.17 -17.62 -3.78
C THR A 219 15.62 -17.30 -4.07
N ASP A 220 15.89 -16.09 -4.55
CA ASP A 220 17.20 -15.59 -4.95
C ASP A 220 17.16 -14.06 -4.91
N ALA A 221 18.03 -13.47 -4.10
CA ALA A 221 18.17 -12.03 -3.94
C ALA A 221 19.50 -11.49 -4.50
N SER A 222 20.24 -12.32 -5.26
CA SER A 222 21.53 -11.93 -5.82
C SER A 222 21.41 -10.94 -6.99
N GLY A 223 22.39 -10.06 -7.07
CA GLY A 223 22.54 -9.07 -8.13
C GLY A 223 21.65 -7.85 -7.94
N SER A 224 21.98 -6.78 -8.65
CA SER A 224 21.34 -5.48 -8.46
C SER A 224 20.05 -5.38 -9.27
N TYR A 225 18.90 -5.58 -8.60
CA TYR A 225 17.54 -5.46 -9.17
C TYR A 225 17.27 -6.33 -10.41
N THR A 226 17.98 -7.46 -10.52
CA THR A 226 17.83 -8.39 -11.64
C THR A 226 16.74 -9.45 -11.41
N LYS A 227 16.34 -9.63 -10.15
CA LYS A 227 15.33 -10.60 -9.71
C LYS A 227 14.04 -9.85 -9.41
N ARG A 228 12.91 -10.40 -9.87
CA ARG A 228 11.59 -9.76 -9.75
C ARG A 228 10.58 -10.75 -9.18
N TYR A 229 9.82 -10.32 -8.19
CA TYR A 229 8.82 -11.13 -7.50
C TYR A 229 7.47 -10.40 -7.47
N SER A 230 6.40 -11.13 -7.74
CA SER A 230 5.05 -10.60 -7.63
C SER A 230 4.64 -10.51 -6.16
N TYR A 231 3.97 -9.43 -5.77
CA TYR A 231 3.21 -9.37 -4.53
C TYR A 231 1.70 -9.29 -4.80
N ASP A 232 0.91 -9.59 -3.77
CA ASP A 232 -0.52 -9.31 -3.74
C ASP A 232 -0.86 -8.38 -2.56
N LEU A 233 -2.09 -7.85 -2.57
CA LEU A 233 -2.56 -6.86 -1.61
C LEU A 233 -3.42 -7.49 -0.51
N LEU A 234 -3.13 -7.14 0.74
CA LEU A 234 -3.97 -7.44 1.92
C LEU A 234 -4.60 -6.15 2.45
N SER A 235 -5.86 -6.21 2.91
CA SER A 235 -6.47 -5.02 3.52
C SER A 235 -5.82 -4.76 4.88
N PHE A 236 -5.49 -3.50 5.17
CA PHE A 236 -5.01 -3.09 6.49
C PHE A 236 -6.08 -3.26 7.59
N ASP A 237 -7.34 -3.50 7.20
CA ASP A 237 -8.41 -3.92 8.11
C ASP A 237 -8.06 -5.16 8.93
N ASP A 238 -7.17 -6.02 8.43
CA ASP A 238 -6.70 -7.19 9.18
C ASP A 238 -6.02 -6.77 10.49
N PHE A 239 -5.21 -5.70 10.47
CA PHE A 239 -4.66 -5.11 11.69
C PHE A 239 -5.68 -4.28 12.46
N TRP A 240 -6.40 -3.39 11.77
CA TRP A 240 -7.31 -2.45 12.44
C TRP A 240 -8.42 -3.14 13.23
N ASN A 241 -8.96 -4.26 12.73
CA ASN A 241 -9.98 -5.02 13.44
C ASN A 241 -9.44 -5.72 14.70
N ARG A 242 -8.11 -5.87 14.81
CA ARG A 242 -7.40 -6.47 15.95
C ARG A 242 -6.75 -5.45 16.87
N ARG A 243 -6.93 -4.14 16.66
CA ARG A 243 -6.27 -3.07 17.44
C ARG A 243 -6.41 -3.17 18.97
N TYR A 244 -7.36 -3.95 19.48
CA TYR A 244 -7.54 -4.20 20.92
C TYR A 244 -7.12 -5.62 21.37
N ASP A 245 -6.59 -6.47 20.48
CA ASP A 245 -5.96 -7.74 20.82
C ASP A 245 -4.55 -7.46 21.36
N ILE A 246 -4.53 -7.02 22.62
CA ILE A 246 -3.34 -6.51 23.30
C ILE A 246 -2.90 -7.45 24.43
N GLY A 247 -1.60 -7.72 24.50
CA GLY A 247 -0.92 -8.46 25.56
C GLY A 247 0.11 -9.45 25.02
N ASP A 248 0.84 -10.08 25.93
CA ASP A 248 1.84 -11.10 25.60
C ASP A 248 1.24 -12.27 24.79
N GLY A 249 1.83 -12.57 23.63
CA GLY A 249 1.36 -13.57 22.68
C GLY A 249 0.15 -13.14 21.85
N ARG A 250 -0.13 -11.84 21.76
CA ARG A 250 -1.23 -11.27 20.97
C ARG A 250 -0.70 -10.54 19.74
N THR A 251 -1.59 -9.92 18.98
CA THR A 251 -1.18 -9.10 17.84
C THR A 251 -0.35 -7.89 18.27
N PHE A 252 -0.73 -7.26 19.38
CA PHE A 252 -0.14 -6.00 19.86
C PHE A 252 0.34 -6.14 21.31
N GLY A 253 1.52 -5.60 21.64
CA GLY A 253 1.99 -5.51 23.03
C GLY A 253 1.41 -4.28 23.73
N SER A 254 1.18 -3.21 22.98
CA SER A 254 0.44 -2.01 23.40
C SER A 254 -0.32 -1.36 22.25
N TRP A 255 -1.12 -0.33 22.53
CA TRP A 255 -1.93 0.31 21.47
C TRP A 255 -1.06 0.86 20.34
N GLY A 256 -1.19 0.27 19.15
CA GLY A 256 -0.43 0.67 17.96
C GLY A 256 1.03 0.19 17.91
N LYS A 257 1.46 -0.66 18.85
CA LYS A 257 2.77 -1.32 18.79
C LYS A 257 2.59 -2.82 18.71
N LEU A 258 3.18 -3.45 17.69
CA LEU A 258 3.15 -4.92 17.57
C LEU A 258 3.77 -5.56 18.79
N ASP A 259 3.20 -6.68 19.23
CA ASP A 259 3.81 -7.48 20.30
C ASP A 259 5.16 -7.99 19.79
N GLY A 260 6.22 -7.84 20.57
CA GLY A 260 7.53 -8.36 20.20
C GLY A 260 8.42 -8.49 21.42
N ASP A 261 9.17 -9.60 21.53
CA ASP A 261 9.94 -9.92 22.73
C ASP A 261 11.46 -10.05 22.49
N ASN A 262 11.90 -10.09 21.24
CA ASN A 262 13.30 -10.11 20.90
C ASN A 262 13.91 -8.71 20.87
N TYR A 263 15.02 -8.54 21.61
CA TYR A 263 15.78 -7.30 21.73
C TYR A 263 14.98 -6.16 22.38
N GLN A 264 14.41 -5.23 21.59
CA GLN A 264 13.58 -4.14 22.12
C GLN A 264 12.10 -4.53 22.08
N PRO A 265 11.40 -4.53 23.23
CA PRO A 265 10.01 -4.93 23.28
C PRO A 265 9.12 -3.92 22.57
N ASP A 266 8.12 -4.43 21.84
CA ASP A 266 7.03 -3.66 21.23
C ASP A 266 7.48 -2.43 20.42
N SER A 267 8.56 -2.56 19.65
CA SER A 267 9.18 -1.40 18.97
C SER A 267 8.49 -1.06 17.65
N ALA A 268 8.10 -2.07 16.86
CA ALA A 268 7.41 -1.90 15.59
C ALA A 268 6.06 -1.18 15.76
N ALA A 269 5.91 -0.03 15.10
CA ALA A 269 4.73 0.82 15.19
C ALA A 269 3.78 0.66 14.02
N MET A 270 2.50 0.87 14.31
CA MET A 270 1.45 0.98 13.31
C MET A 270 1.31 2.42 12.80
N PRO A 271 0.78 2.63 11.59
CA PRO A 271 0.61 3.96 11.00
C PRO A 271 -0.23 4.92 11.84
N TRP A 272 -1.19 4.42 12.65
CA TRP A 272 -2.02 5.25 13.52
C TRP A 272 -1.30 5.75 14.79
N VAL A 273 -0.04 5.38 14.99
CA VAL A 273 0.82 5.94 16.04
C VAL A 273 2.17 6.43 15.49
N TRP A 274 2.34 6.46 14.16
CA TRP A 274 3.46 7.17 13.54
C TRP A 274 3.28 8.66 13.74
N ASP A 275 4.39 9.34 13.96
CA ASP A 275 4.49 10.76 14.28
C ASP A 275 5.81 11.26 13.69
N ASP A 276 5.77 12.40 13.01
CA ASP A 276 6.99 13.05 12.54
C ASP A 276 7.56 13.91 13.66
N LEU A 277 8.70 13.52 14.21
CA LEU A 277 9.20 14.09 15.45
C LEU A 277 9.70 15.55 15.29
N ASP A 278 9.80 16.08 14.07
CA ASP A 278 10.38 17.39 13.79
C ASP A 278 9.44 18.47 13.20
N ASP A 279 8.16 18.15 12.93
CA ASP A 279 7.19 19.09 12.35
C ASP A 279 6.31 19.86 13.39
N GLY A 280 6.42 19.50 14.67
CA GLY A 280 5.75 20.15 15.80
C GLY A 280 4.72 19.25 16.48
N PRO A 281 3.82 19.77 17.34
CA PRO A 281 2.75 18.96 17.91
C PRO A 281 1.67 18.70 16.86
N THR A 282 1.79 17.59 16.16
CA THR A 282 0.71 17.03 15.35
C THR A 282 -0.08 15.98 16.15
N PHE A 283 -1.09 15.38 15.53
CA PHE A 283 -1.85 14.30 16.16
C PHE A 283 -1.23 12.99 15.73
N ALA A 284 -0.83 12.13 16.68
CA ALA A 284 -0.40 10.77 16.36
C ALA A 284 -1.36 10.10 15.35
N GLY A 285 -0.79 9.58 14.25
CA GLY A 285 -1.54 8.99 13.14
C GLY A 285 -1.66 9.83 11.87
N ASP A 286 -0.76 10.78 11.61
CA ASP A 286 -0.76 11.66 10.42
C ASP A 286 -0.62 10.91 9.08
N PHE A 287 -0.09 9.69 9.13
CA PHE A 287 -0.05 8.76 8.00
C PHE A 287 -1.41 8.06 7.83
N PRO A 288 -2.00 7.98 6.63
CA PRO A 288 -3.44 8.06 6.37
C PRO A 288 -4.29 7.07 7.18
N LEU A 289 -4.56 7.47 8.42
CA LEU A 289 -5.62 6.99 9.29
C LEU A 289 -6.36 8.15 9.96
N ILE A 290 -5.91 9.39 9.79
CA ILE A 290 -6.77 10.56 9.93
C ILE A 290 -7.74 10.53 8.74
N TRP A 291 -8.83 9.79 8.91
CA TRP A 291 -10.16 10.34 9.14
C TRP A 291 -11.00 9.15 9.61
N TRP A 292 -11.72 9.32 10.73
CA TRP A 292 -12.66 8.38 11.36
C TRP A 292 -12.08 7.50 12.51
N ILE A 293 -11.90 8.02 13.72
CA ILE A 293 -13.01 8.35 14.65
C ILE A 293 -14.38 8.23 13.96
N ARG A 294 -14.82 7.01 13.65
CA ARG A 294 -16.26 6.78 13.52
C ARG A 294 -16.82 6.92 14.92
N ILE A 295 -17.66 7.95 15.07
CA ILE A 295 -18.81 8.07 15.99
C ILE A 295 -19.10 6.81 16.80
#